data_AF-A0AAI8VGX4-F1
#
_entry.id   AF-A0AAI8VGX4-F1
#
_cell.length_a   1.000
_cell.length_b   1.000
_cell.length_c   1.000
_cell.angle_alpha   90.00
_cell.angle_beta   90.00
_cell.angle_gamma   90.00
#
_symmetry.space_group_name_H-M   'P 1'
#
loop_
_entity.id
_entity.type
_entity.pdbx_description
1 polymer ?
#
loop_
_entity_poly.entity_id
_entity_poly.type
_entity_poly.pdbx_seq_one_letter_code
_entity_poly.pdbx_strand_id
1 'polypeptide(L)'
;MTCAMDWTYVGRDPTFYDVWVARTLRGDLFFDIPSDGSWDSAWNLLWNDAEARERFGRTLPFQVYACWNGAVAFGAAPVLGLGTSVNDVGDETLERERNTTEKVEFRAPRDGECYAGEPTLFCKDLWWNGYGRIAVVPSVNLEYSNEAAAKIKQLKGYTSRWREKEVEEMPKIDWGENRLDRPTAGHDEVYAWPG
;
A
#
# COMPACT_ATOMS: atom_id res chain seq x y z
N MET A 1 0.47 -0.33 -8.42
CA MET A 1 -0.13 0.86 -7.78
C MET A 1 0.90 1.49 -6.88
N THR A 2 0.93 2.82 -6.80
CA THR A 2 1.83 3.57 -5.91
C THR A 2 1.08 4.64 -5.15
N CYS A 3 1.37 4.79 -3.85
CA CYS A 3 0.77 5.79 -2.97
C CYS A 3 1.83 6.75 -2.41
N ALA A 4 1.40 7.98 -2.14
CA ALA A 4 2.19 8.94 -1.37
C ALA A 4 2.16 8.64 0.15
N MET A 5 3.01 9.32 0.90
CA MET A 5 2.83 9.54 2.33
C MET A 5 1.91 10.73 2.55
N ASP A 6 0.94 10.58 3.42
CA ASP A 6 -0.01 11.64 3.73
C ASP A 6 -0.11 11.82 5.23
N TRP A 7 -0.12 13.10 5.58
CA TRP A 7 0.15 13.56 6.90
C TRP A 7 -0.97 14.48 7.35
N THR A 8 -1.18 14.51 8.65
CA THR A 8 -2.03 15.47 9.32
C THR A 8 -1.36 15.95 10.59
N TYR A 9 -1.79 17.08 11.14
CA TYR A 9 -1.34 17.58 12.43
C TYR A 9 -2.45 17.40 13.46
N VAL A 10 -2.54 16.20 14.04
CA VAL A 10 -3.40 15.94 15.21
C VAL A 10 -2.77 16.41 16.53
N GLY A 11 -1.50 16.81 16.49
CA GLY A 11 -0.74 17.36 17.60
C GLY A 11 0.41 18.24 17.12
N ARG A 12 1.49 18.32 17.92
CA ARG A 12 2.68 19.11 17.57
C ARG A 12 3.41 18.55 16.33
N ASP A 13 3.57 17.23 16.31
CA ASP A 13 4.28 16.52 15.25
C ASP A 13 3.29 15.92 14.25
N PRO A 14 3.66 15.78 12.97
CA PRO A 14 2.76 15.24 11.97
C PRO A 14 2.59 13.73 12.12
N THR A 15 1.36 13.28 11.96
CA THR A 15 0.93 11.88 12.05
C THR A 15 0.47 11.39 10.69
N PHE A 16 0.78 10.13 10.37
CA PHE A 16 0.23 9.49 9.18
C PHE A 16 -1.29 9.31 9.31
N TYR A 17 -2.06 9.80 8.33
CA TYR A 17 -3.51 9.95 8.46
C TYR A 17 -4.32 8.67 8.17
N ASP A 18 -4.17 8.05 6.99
CA ASP A 18 -4.95 6.86 6.56
C ASP A 18 -4.45 5.54 7.17
N VAL A 19 -4.14 5.54 8.48
CA VAL A 19 -3.73 4.33 9.20
C VAL A 19 -4.78 3.21 9.08
N TRP A 20 -6.07 3.55 9.07
CA TRP A 20 -7.16 2.60 8.99
C TRP A 20 -7.22 1.84 7.66
N VAL A 21 -6.59 2.37 6.61
CA VAL A 21 -6.52 1.74 5.28
C VAL A 21 -5.17 1.08 5.02
N ALA A 22 -4.08 1.73 5.43
CA ALA A 22 -2.74 1.28 5.11
C ALA A 22 -2.40 -0.03 5.82
N ARG A 23 -1.81 -0.97 5.08
CA ARG A 23 -1.38 -2.28 5.57
C ARG A 23 -0.01 -2.60 5.02
N THR A 24 0.92 -2.92 5.91
CA THR A 24 2.22 -3.51 5.55
C THR A 24 2.02 -4.81 4.77
N LEU A 25 3.07 -5.35 4.15
CA LEU A 25 2.97 -6.64 3.45
C LEU A 25 2.58 -7.79 4.41
N ARG A 26 2.83 -7.63 5.72
CA ARG A 26 2.42 -8.57 6.76
C ARG A 26 0.95 -8.44 7.16
N GLY A 27 0.23 -7.45 6.63
CA GLY A 27 -1.19 -7.23 6.92
C GLY A 27 -1.47 -6.36 8.14
N ASP A 28 -0.43 -5.82 8.79
CA ASP A 28 -0.57 -4.93 9.95
C ASP A 28 -0.71 -3.46 9.53
N LEU A 29 -1.35 -2.65 10.38
CA LEU A 29 -1.40 -1.19 10.24
C LEU A 29 0.01 -0.58 10.17
N PHE A 30 0.13 0.62 9.60
CA PHE A 30 1.42 1.31 9.56
C PHE A 30 1.92 1.74 10.94
N PHE A 31 1.05 1.90 11.93
CA PHE A 31 1.44 1.99 13.33
C PHE A 31 0.40 1.28 14.18
N ASP A 32 0.81 0.86 15.37
CA ASP A 32 -0.05 0.15 16.30
C ASP A 32 -1.21 1.05 16.75
N ILE A 33 -2.43 0.54 16.65
CA ILE A 33 -3.63 1.16 17.22
C ILE A 33 -4.18 0.19 18.26
N PRO A 34 -4.06 0.51 19.56
CA PRO A 34 -4.63 -0.32 20.61
C PRO A 34 -6.17 -0.33 20.56
N SER A 35 -6.78 -1.22 21.33
CA SER A 35 -8.24 -1.42 21.36
C SER A 35 -9.04 -0.18 21.78
N ASP A 36 -8.41 0.81 22.40
CA ASP A 36 -9.04 2.09 22.76
C ASP A 36 -9.03 3.11 21.60
N GLY A 37 -8.43 2.76 20.46
CA GLY A 37 -8.33 3.62 19.28
C GLY A 37 -7.30 4.74 19.40
N SER A 38 -6.41 4.71 20.40
CA SER A 38 -5.40 5.76 20.60
C SER A 38 -4.39 5.84 19.45
N TRP A 39 -3.90 7.05 19.18
CA TRP A 39 -2.87 7.33 18.18
C TRP A 39 -1.50 7.61 18.83
N ASP A 40 -1.32 7.29 20.11
CA ASP A 40 -0.08 7.56 20.86
C ASP A 40 1.16 6.85 20.27
N SER A 41 0.95 5.80 19.47
CA SER A 41 2.00 5.06 18.75
C SER A 41 2.24 5.58 17.32
N ALA A 42 1.58 6.65 16.89
CA ALA A 42 1.67 7.20 15.53
C ALA A 42 3.09 7.55 15.06
N TRP A 43 3.99 7.86 15.99
CA TRP A 43 5.40 8.15 15.70
C TRP A 43 6.20 6.90 15.33
N ASN A 44 5.74 5.71 15.74
CA ASN A 44 6.42 4.44 15.55
C ASN A 44 5.92 3.74 14.27
N LEU A 45 6.09 4.41 13.13
CA LEU A 45 5.70 3.85 11.83
C LEU A 45 6.49 2.59 11.50
N LEU A 46 5.79 1.60 10.94
CA LEU A 46 6.33 0.33 10.47
C LEU A 46 7.03 -0.45 11.60
N TRP A 47 6.54 -0.30 12.83
CA TRP A 47 7.15 -0.78 14.07
C TRP A 47 7.54 -2.26 14.07
N ASN A 48 6.73 -3.10 13.44
CA ASN A 48 6.95 -4.53 13.31
C ASN A 48 7.48 -4.96 11.94
N ASP A 49 7.68 -4.03 11.00
CA ASP A 49 8.18 -4.30 9.65
C ASP A 49 9.61 -3.80 9.47
N ALA A 50 10.61 -4.62 9.81
CA ALA A 50 12.00 -4.18 9.79
C ALA A 50 12.45 -3.70 8.40
N GLU A 51 12.04 -4.41 7.33
CA GLU A 51 12.41 -4.08 5.96
C GLU A 51 11.73 -2.79 5.49
N ALA A 52 10.40 -2.68 5.63
CA ALA A 52 9.70 -1.47 5.24
C ALA A 52 10.18 -0.26 6.05
N ARG A 53 10.45 -0.44 7.35
CA ARG A 53 10.98 0.62 8.23
C ARG A 53 12.36 1.09 7.80
N GLU A 54 13.26 0.19 7.43
CA GLU A 54 14.59 0.55 6.93
C GLU A 54 14.47 1.37 5.64
N ARG A 55 13.68 0.88 4.68
CA ARG A 55 13.46 1.55 3.40
C ARG A 55 12.80 2.92 3.60
N PHE A 56 11.79 3.01 4.46
CA PHE A 56 11.15 4.27 4.83
C PHE A 56 12.15 5.26 5.44
N GLY A 57 13.01 4.83 6.37
CA GLY A 57 14.05 5.68 6.96
C GLY A 57 15.07 6.22 5.96
N ARG A 58 15.28 5.49 4.85
CA ARG A 58 16.12 5.91 3.72
C ARG A 58 15.36 6.64 2.63
N THR A 59 14.06 6.89 2.82
CA THR A 59 13.18 7.51 1.81
C THR A 59 13.08 6.68 0.52
N LEU A 60 13.23 5.35 0.62
CA LEU A 60 13.13 4.42 -0.50
C LEU A 60 11.72 3.82 -0.60
N PRO A 61 11.20 3.58 -1.83
CA PRO A 61 9.91 2.92 -2.00
C PRO A 61 9.88 1.52 -1.39
N PHE A 62 8.76 1.12 -0.78
CA PHE A 62 8.58 -0.21 -0.16
C PHE A 62 7.21 -0.81 -0.51
N GLN A 63 7.14 -2.14 -0.58
CA GLN A 63 5.92 -2.87 -0.98
C GLN A 63 4.97 -2.98 0.22
N VAL A 64 3.67 -2.93 -0.06
CA VAL A 64 2.61 -2.96 0.95
C VAL A 64 1.45 -3.82 0.46
N TYR A 65 0.66 -4.35 1.39
CA TYR A 65 -0.59 -5.02 1.02
C TYR A 65 -1.62 -3.99 0.55
N ALA A 66 -1.80 -2.93 1.33
CA ALA A 66 -2.71 -1.84 0.99
C ALA A 66 -2.09 -0.50 1.34
N CYS A 67 -2.29 0.46 0.45
CA CYS A 67 -2.12 1.86 0.75
C CYS A 67 -3.18 2.62 -0.01
N TRP A 68 -3.56 3.75 0.53
CA TRP A 68 -4.38 4.73 -0.13
C TRP A 68 -4.12 5.97 0.67
N ASN A 69 -3.54 7.01 0.06
CA ASN A 69 -3.56 8.28 0.75
C ASN A 69 -3.09 9.47 -0.10
N GLY A 70 -3.79 10.61 0.03
CA GLY A 70 -3.52 11.91 -0.60
C GLY A 70 -3.56 11.89 -2.14
N ALA A 71 -2.66 11.12 -2.75
CA ALA A 71 -2.61 10.81 -4.16
C ALA A 71 -2.16 9.36 -4.38
N VAL A 72 -2.84 8.68 -5.30
CA VAL A 72 -2.53 7.31 -5.72
C VAL A 72 -2.45 7.28 -7.25
N ALA A 73 -1.51 6.49 -7.77
CA ALA A 73 -1.43 6.17 -9.18
C ALA A 73 -1.48 4.64 -9.40
N PHE A 74 -2.30 4.20 -10.34
CA PHE A 74 -2.39 2.80 -10.76
C PHE A 74 -2.69 2.72 -12.26
N GLY A 75 -2.30 1.61 -12.89
CA GLY A 75 -2.60 1.39 -14.31
C GLY A 75 -4.10 1.17 -14.52
N ALA A 76 -4.64 1.56 -15.68
CA ALA A 76 -6.07 1.45 -15.96
C ALA A 76 -6.54 0.03 -16.31
N ALA A 77 -5.62 -0.86 -16.70
CA ALA A 77 -5.93 -2.23 -17.12
C ALA A 77 -6.86 -3.02 -16.16
N PRO A 78 -6.63 -3.03 -14.83
CA PRO A 78 -7.51 -3.72 -13.88
C PRO A 78 -8.95 -3.21 -13.89
N VAL A 79 -9.15 -1.89 -13.94
CA VAL A 79 -10.49 -1.28 -13.88
C VAL A 79 -11.22 -1.28 -15.22
N LEU A 80 -10.50 -1.51 -16.31
CA LEU A 80 -11.05 -1.70 -17.65
C LEU A 80 -11.28 -3.18 -18.00
N GLY A 81 -10.89 -4.12 -17.13
CA GLY A 81 -10.96 -5.56 -17.42
C GLY A 81 -10.02 -6.00 -18.55
N LEU A 82 -9.00 -5.20 -18.86
CA LEU A 82 -7.99 -5.52 -19.84
C LEU A 82 -6.96 -6.40 -19.13
N GLY A 83 -7.10 -7.72 -19.27
CA GLY A 83 -6.26 -8.69 -18.56
C GLY A 83 -4.76 -8.44 -18.75
N THR A 84 -3.95 -8.91 -17.80
CA THR A 84 -2.49 -8.97 -17.97
C THR A 84 -2.18 -10.06 -18.99
N SER A 85 -1.85 -9.69 -20.23
CA SER A 85 -1.20 -10.66 -21.11
C SER A 85 0.16 -10.96 -20.49
N VAL A 86 0.38 -12.23 -20.17
CA VAL A 86 1.62 -12.77 -19.58
C VAL A 86 2.85 -12.53 -20.48
N ASN A 87 2.67 -11.97 -21.67
CA ASN A 87 3.71 -11.80 -22.69
C ASN A 87 4.69 -10.63 -22.46
N ASP A 88 4.56 -9.82 -21.40
CA ASP A 88 5.50 -8.71 -21.10
C ASP A 88 6.61 -9.07 -20.10
N VAL A 89 6.69 -10.32 -19.63
CA VAL A 89 7.77 -10.81 -18.76
C VAL A 89 8.37 -12.06 -19.40
N GLY A 90 9.63 -11.96 -19.85
CA GLY A 90 10.39 -13.06 -20.45
C GLY A 90 10.82 -14.13 -19.44
N ASP A 91 9.86 -14.67 -18.70
CA ASP A 91 10.04 -15.78 -17.77
C ASP A 91 9.06 -16.91 -18.15
N GLU A 92 9.57 -17.86 -18.92
CA GLU A 92 8.84 -18.98 -19.51
C GLU A 92 8.39 -20.04 -18.47
N THR A 93 8.62 -19.83 -17.17
CA THR A 93 8.46 -20.91 -16.17
C THR A 93 7.21 -20.83 -15.27
N LEU A 94 6.34 -19.83 -15.46
CA LEU A 94 5.10 -19.66 -14.69
C LEU A 94 3.85 -19.75 -15.58
N GLU A 95 3.76 -20.79 -16.42
CA GLU A 95 2.63 -21.07 -17.32
C GLU A 95 1.37 -21.64 -16.62
N ARG A 96 1.06 -21.25 -15.39
CA ARG A 96 -0.17 -21.69 -14.73
C ARG A 96 -1.19 -20.56 -14.61
N GLU A 97 -1.94 -20.40 -15.70
CA GLU A 97 -3.34 -19.96 -15.76
C GLU A 97 -3.74 -18.82 -14.80
N ARG A 98 -3.34 -17.59 -15.11
CA ARG A 98 -4.06 -16.40 -14.61
C ARG A 98 -4.60 -15.58 -15.76
N ASN A 99 -5.56 -16.16 -16.48
CA ASN A 99 -6.46 -15.40 -17.35
C ASN A 99 -7.59 -14.79 -16.49
N THR A 100 -7.25 -13.91 -15.54
CA THR A 100 -8.26 -13.17 -14.79
C THR A 100 -8.52 -11.86 -15.53
N THR A 101 -9.54 -11.88 -16.39
CA THR A 101 -10.14 -10.67 -17.00
C THR A 101 -11.17 -10.02 -16.07
N GLU A 102 -11.21 -10.41 -14.78
CA GLU A 102 -12.15 -9.82 -13.84
C GLU A 102 -11.77 -8.37 -13.58
N LYS A 103 -12.75 -7.51 -13.84
CA LYS A 103 -12.64 -6.07 -13.65
C LYS A 103 -12.56 -5.77 -12.16
N VAL A 104 -11.55 -5.01 -11.76
CA VAL A 104 -11.44 -4.46 -10.40
C VAL A 104 -12.35 -3.25 -10.29
N GLU A 105 -13.14 -3.18 -9.21
CA GLU A 105 -14.14 -2.14 -9.00
C GLU A 105 -13.98 -1.44 -7.65
N PHE A 106 -14.38 -0.17 -7.60
CA PHE A 106 -14.60 0.54 -6.35
C PHE A 106 -15.92 0.05 -5.75
N ARG A 107 -15.85 -0.58 -4.58
CA ARG A 107 -16.99 -1.30 -4.00
C ARG A 107 -16.97 -1.33 -2.48
N ALA A 108 -18.14 -1.58 -1.93
CA ALA A 108 -18.34 -1.99 -0.54
C ALA A 108 -18.02 -3.51 -0.37
N PRO A 109 -17.92 -3.99 0.89
CA PRO A 109 -17.82 -5.43 1.17
C PRO A 109 -19.00 -6.20 0.56
N ARG A 110 -18.74 -7.39 0.03
CA ARG A 110 -19.78 -8.34 -0.42
C ARG A 110 -20.32 -9.13 0.76
N ASP A 111 -21.49 -9.76 0.58
CA ASP A 111 -22.03 -10.69 1.59
C ASP A 111 -21.00 -11.78 1.92
N GLY A 112 -20.71 -11.94 3.22
CA GLY A 112 -19.70 -12.87 3.73
C GLY A 112 -18.27 -12.32 3.80
N GLU A 113 -17.99 -11.13 3.27
CA GLU A 113 -16.70 -10.45 3.49
C GLU A 113 -16.69 -9.66 4.81
N CYS A 114 -15.55 -9.61 5.49
CA CYS A 114 -15.35 -8.70 6.61
C CYS A 114 -15.53 -7.24 6.16
N TYR A 115 -15.97 -6.39 7.09
CA TYR A 115 -16.01 -4.95 6.85
C TYR A 115 -14.60 -4.43 6.56
N ALA A 116 -14.46 -3.71 5.45
CA ALA A 116 -13.25 -3.02 5.05
C ALA A 116 -13.63 -1.80 4.21
N GLY A 117 -12.84 -0.74 4.33
CA GLY A 117 -13.01 0.45 3.48
C GLY A 117 -12.78 0.11 2.02
N GLU A 118 -13.48 0.83 1.13
CA GLU A 118 -13.34 0.70 -0.33
C GLU A 118 -11.86 0.67 -0.78
N PRO A 119 -10.95 1.53 -0.27
CA PRO A 119 -9.54 1.47 -0.65
C PRO A 119 -8.82 0.15 -0.32
N THR A 120 -9.10 -0.43 0.84
CA THR A 120 -8.53 -1.71 1.27
C THR A 120 -9.07 -2.84 0.39
N LEU A 121 -10.37 -2.79 0.05
CA LEU A 121 -11.00 -3.75 -0.87
C LEU A 121 -10.46 -3.62 -2.28
N PHE A 122 -10.23 -2.40 -2.77
CA PHE A 122 -9.61 -2.17 -4.07
C PHE A 122 -8.21 -2.78 -4.14
N CYS A 123 -7.37 -2.59 -3.10
CA CYS A 123 -6.07 -3.23 -3.02
C CYS A 123 -6.20 -4.77 -2.96
N LYS A 124 -7.13 -5.30 -2.17
CA LYS A 124 -7.42 -6.74 -2.11
C LYS A 124 -7.75 -7.31 -3.49
N ASP A 125 -8.63 -6.64 -4.24
CA ASP A 125 -9.05 -7.08 -5.56
C ASP A 125 -7.91 -6.96 -6.59
N LEU A 126 -7.05 -5.93 -6.49
CA LEU A 126 -5.82 -5.86 -7.27
C LEU A 126 -4.92 -7.08 -7.01
N TRP A 127 -4.66 -7.40 -5.74
CA TRP A 127 -3.88 -8.58 -5.36
C TRP A 127 -4.51 -9.88 -5.89
N TRP A 128 -5.83 -10.05 -5.72
CA TRP A 128 -6.57 -11.22 -6.19
C TRP A 128 -6.46 -11.44 -7.70
N ASN A 129 -6.40 -10.33 -8.46
CA ASN A 129 -6.27 -10.33 -9.92
C ASN A 129 -4.81 -10.26 -10.41
N GLY A 130 -3.83 -10.50 -9.54
CA GLY A 130 -2.41 -10.57 -9.92
C GLY A 130 -1.69 -9.22 -10.06
N TYR A 131 -2.35 -8.12 -9.70
CA TYR A 131 -1.78 -6.76 -9.68
C TYR A 131 -1.16 -6.39 -8.32
N GLY A 132 -0.56 -7.37 -7.62
CA GLY A 132 0.01 -7.25 -6.27
C GLY A 132 1.25 -6.35 -6.11
N ARG A 133 1.67 -5.67 -7.19
CA ARG A 133 2.75 -4.68 -7.13
C ARG A 133 2.19 -3.35 -6.61
N ILE A 134 1.97 -3.26 -5.30
CA ILE A 134 1.49 -2.08 -4.59
C ILE A 134 2.61 -1.54 -3.69
N ALA A 135 2.96 -0.27 -3.82
CA ALA A 135 4.08 0.33 -3.08
C ALA A 135 3.76 1.72 -2.54
N VAL A 136 4.43 2.10 -1.45
CA VAL A 136 4.47 3.49 -0.98
C VAL A 136 5.74 4.15 -1.49
N VAL A 137 5.66 5.43 -1.86
CA VAL A 137 6.78 6.27 -2.29
C VAL A 137 7.02 7.37 -1.23
N PRO A 138 7.95 7.16 -0.27
CA PRO A 138 8.11 8.05 0.88
C PRO A 138 8.61 9.45 0.55
N SER A 139 9.18 9.66 -0.63
CA SER A 139 9.62 10.96 -1.12
C SER A 139 8.46 11.89 -1.54
N VAL A 140 7.25 11.34 -1.71
CA VAL A 140 6.03 12.10 -1.98
C VAL A 140 5.26 12.27 -0.68
N ASN A 141 5.28 13.48 -0.12
CA ASN A 141 4.62 13.80 1.15
C ASN A 141 3.51 14.84 0.93
N LEU A 142 2.27 14.54 1.34
CA LEU A 142 1.07 15.34 1.12
C LEU A 142 0.40 15.75 2.44
N GLU A 143 -0.48 16.73 2.36
CA GLU A 143 -1.31 17.28 3.44
C GLU A 143 -2.50 18.03 2.81
N TYR A 144 -3.58 18.27 3.55
CA TYR A 144 -4.87 18.77 3.05
C TYR A 144 -5.04 20.29 3.02
N SER A 145 -4.00 21.06 3.37
CA SER A 145 -3.98 22.52 3.34
C SER A 145 -2.64 23.04 2.81
N ASN A 146 -2.65 24.22 2.20
CA ASN A 146 -1.40 24.83 1.71
C ASN A 146 -0.41 25.11 2.85
N GLU A 147 -0.90 25.52 4.02
CA GLU A 147 -0.04 25.86 5.16
C GLU A 147 0.62 24.62 5.76
N ALA A 148 -0.15 23.59 6.09
CA ALA A 148 0.42 22.38 6.69
C ALA A 148 1.18 21.53 5.66
N ALA A 149 0.81 21.55 4.37
CA ALA A 149 1.66 21.01 3.30
C ALA A 149 3.03 21.70 3.25
N ALA A 150 3.09 23.03 3.38
CA ALA A 150 4.37 23.74 3.42
C ALA A 150 5.22 23.31 4.63
N LYS A 151 4.62 23.15 5.81
CA LYS A 151 5.31 22.62 7.01
C LYS A 151 5.84 21.20 6.77
N ILE A 152 5.04 20.31 6.18
CA ILE A 152 5.47 18.95 5.81
C ILE A 152 6.64 18.97 4.83
N LYS A 153 6.61 19.81 3.80
CA LYS A 153 7.72 19.92 2.83
C LYS A 153 9.00 20.44 3.48
N GLN A 154 8.91 21.36 4.43
CA GLN A 154 10.07 21.82 5.21
C GLN A 154 10.66 20.69 6.06
N LEU A 155 9.80 19.89 6.71
CA LEU A 155 10.22 18.81 7.60
C LEU A 155 10.74 17.56 6.86
N LYS A 156 10.01 17.08 5.85
CA LYS A 156 10.25 15.83 5.14
C LYS A 156 11.01 16.01 3.82
N GLY A 157 11.15 17.26 3.36
CA GLY A 157 11.78 17.60 2.09
C GLY A 157 10.83 17.60 0.89
N TYR A 158 11.31 18.20 -0.20
CA TYR A 158 10.63 18.22 -1.48
C TYR A 158 10.96 16.98 -2.30
N THR A 159 9.99 16.46 -3.04
CA THR A 159 10.15 15.29 -3.92
C THR A 159 11.28 15.50 -4.94
N SER A 160 11.48 16.73 -5.43
CA SER A 160 12.58 17.06 -6.36
C SER A 160 13.97 16.79 -5.76
N ARG A 161 14.17 17.07 -4.47
CA ARG A 161 15.43 16.79 -3.75
C ARG A 161 15.67 15.29 -3.61
N TRP A 162 14.62 14.52 -3.35
CA TRP A 162 14.73 13.08 -3.18
C TRP A 162 14.99 12.35 -4.48
N ARG A 163 14.44 12.84 -5.60
CA ARG A 163 14.70 12.27 -6.93
C ARG A 163 16.20 12.18 -7.23
N GLU A 164 16.98 13.20 -6.88
CA GLU A 164 18.43 13.20 -7.12
C GLU A 164 19.14 12.08 -6.33
N LYS A 165 18.77 11.91 -5.05
CA LYS A 165 19.30 10.84 -4.20
C LYS A 165 18.81 9.45 -4.59
N GLU A 166 17.55 9.33 -4.98
CA GLU A 166 16.97 8.08 -5.48
C GLU A 166 17.70 7.60 -6.73
N VAL A 167 18.07 8.49 -7.64
CA VAL A 167 18.82 8.13 -8.86
C VAL A 167 20.22 7.58 -8.53
N GLU A 168 20.87 8.09 -7.49
CA GLU A 168 22.19 7.61 -7.04
C GLU A 168 22.12 6.24 -6.34
N GLU A 169 21.07 5.96 -5.57
CA GLU A 169 20.91 4.70 -4.81
C GLU A 169 20.22 3.55 -5.60
N MET A 170 19.84 3.75 -6.87
CA MET A 170 19.11 2.79 -7.72
C MET A 170 17.97 2.06 -6.95
N PRO A 171 16.80 2.71 -6.77
CA PRO A 171 15.78 2.36 -5.78
C PRO A 171 14.85 1.28 -6.33
N LYS A 172 15.42 0.23 -6.95
CA LYS A 172 14.63 -0.92 -7.37
C LYS A 172 14.02 -1.52 -6.11
N ILE A 173 12.69 -1.52 -6.09
CA ILE A 173 11.92 -2.27 -5.11
C ILE A 173 12.09 -3.74 -5.46
N ASP A 174 12.51 -4.53 -4.47
CA ASP A 174 12.44 -5.98 -4.60
C ASP A 174 10.97 -6.36 -4.35
N TRP A 175 10.32 -6.87 -5.39
CA TRP A 175 8.91 -7.22 -5.29
C TRP A 175 8.84 -8.61 -4.67
N GLY A 176 8.35 -8.70 -3.44
CA GLY A 176 8.02 -9.96 -2.82
C GLY A 176 7.04 -10.74 -3.69
N GLU A 177 7.30 -12.03 -3.88
CA GLU A 177 6.43 -12.92 -4.65
C GLU A 177 5.01 -12.93 -4.07
N ASN A 178 4.01 -13.04 -4.95
CA ASN A 178 2.58 -13.13 -4.65
C ASN A 178 2.28 -14.30 -3.70
N ARG A 179 2.52 -14.12 -2.40
CA ARG A 179 2.29 -15.11 -1.34
C ARG A 179 0.90 -14.99 -0.70
N LEU A 180 -0.05 -14.40 -1.41
CA LEU A 180 -1.44 -14.76 -1.17
C LEU A 180 -1.67 -16.05 -1.93
N ASP A 181 -1.25 -17.17 -1.32
CA ASP A 181 -1.72 -18.47 -1.76
C ASP A 181 -3.24 -18.38 -1.83
N ARG A 182 -3.82 -18.58 -3.02
CA ARG A 182 -5.27 -18.82 -3.12
C ARG A 182 -5.55 -19.95 -2.12
N PRO A 183 -6.59 -19.84 -1.27
CA PRO A 183 -7.08 -21.01 -0.57
C PRO A 183 -7.32 -22.07 -1.65
N THR A 184 -6.51 -23.13 -1.64
CA THR A 184 -6.83 -24.32 -2.42
C THR A 184 -8.21 -24.75 -1.95
N ALA A 185 -9.18 -24.82 -2.87
CA ALA A 185 -10.56 -25.20 -2.57
C ALA A 185 -10.54 -26.40 -1.61
N GLY A 186 -10.87 -26.16 -0.33
CA GLY A 186 -10.70 -27.14 0.73
C GLY A 186 -10.36 -26.60 2.12
N HIS A 187 -9.99 -25.32 2.28
CA HIS A 187 -9.78 -24.72 3.60
C HIS A 187 -10.68 -23.50 3.82
N ASP A 188 -11.83 -23.75 4.43
CA ASP A 188 -12.70 -22.76 5.07
C ASP A 188 -12.04 -22.17 6.33
N GLU A 189 -10.84 -21.59 6.21
CA GLU A 189 -10.28 -20.76 7.26
C GLU A 189 -10.42 -19.29 6.87
N VAL A 190 -11.55 -18.77 7.34
CA VAL A 190 -11.90 -17.37 7.43
C VAL A 190 -10.71 -16.61 8.03
N TYR A 191 -10.03 -15.78 7.23
CA TYR A 191 -9.24 -14.67 7.76
C TYR A 191 -10.23 -13.65 8.36
N ALA A 192 -10.74 -13.99 9.53
CA ALA A 192 -11.53 -13.10 10.37
C ALA A 192 -10.56 -12.10 10.97
N TRP A 193 -10.59 -10.87 10.47
CA TRP A 193 -9.97 -9.75 11.15
C TRP A 193 -10.76 -9.50 12.44
N PRO A 194 -10.11 -9.39 13.61
CA PRO A 194 -10.81 -8.97 14.82
C PRO A 194 -11.37 -7.56 14.59
N GLY A 195 -12.68 -7.43 14.78
CA GLY A 195 -13.42 -6.18 14.70
C GLY A 195 -13.28 -5.31 15.94
#